data_AF-A0A5C7VKE7-F1
#
_entry.id   AF-A0A5C7VKE7-F1
#
_cell.length_a   1.000
_cell.length_b   1.000
_cell.length_c   1.000
_cell.angle_alpha   90.00
_cell.angle_beta   90.00
_cell.angle_gamma   90.00
#
_symmetry.space_group_name_H-M   'P 1'
#
loop_
_entity.id
_entity.type
_entity.pdbx_description
1 polymer ?
#
loop_
_entity_poly.entity_id
_entity_poly.type
_entity_poly.pdbx_seq_one_letter_code
_entity_poly.pdbx_strand_id
1 'polypeptide(L)'
;MLLLTFSLFACQGIPENVTVVNGVDANQYLGTWYEIARLDHSFERGLEQVTANYSKNADGSTKVINRGFNAEKQAWSEAEGKVNSAIISLNG
;
A
#
# COMPACT_ATOMS: atom_id res chain seq x y z
N MET A 1 -18.90 -40.88 1.01
CA MET A 1 -19.21 -39.45 0.92
C MET A 1 -17.89 -38.70 0.77
N LEU A 2 -17.44 -38.49 -0.47
CA LEU A 2 -16.13 -37.91 -0.77
C LEU A 2 -16.28 -36.38 -0.75
N LEU A 3 -15.71 -35.71 0.27
CA LEU A 3 -15.64 -34.25 0.31
C LEU A 3 -14.67 -33.78 -0.78
N LEU A 4 -15.20 -33.15 -1.82
CA LEU A 4 -14.43 -32.48 -2.86
C LEU A 4 -14.09 -31.07 -2.36
N THR A 5 -12.86 -30.86 -1.90
CA THR A 5 -12.34 -29.53 -1.54
C THR A 5 -11.99 -28.75 -2.80
N PHE A 6 -12.88 -27.84 -3.21
CA PHE A 6 -12.60 -26.85 -4.25
C PHE A 6 -11.59 -25.82 -3.72
N SER A 7 -10.32 -25.93 -4.13
CA SER A 7 -9.33 -24.88 -3.87
C SER A 7 -9.45 -23.82 -4.95
N LEU A 8 -9.98 -22.65 -4.59
CA LEU A 8 -10.01 -21.47 -5.46
C LEU A 8 -8.61 -20.84 -5.48
N PHE A 9 -7.83 -21.14 -6.51
CA PHE A 9 -6.61 -20.39 -6.80
C PHE A 9 -6.97 -19.08 -7.51
N ALA A 10 -7.20 -18.02 -6.74
CA ALA A 10 -7.30 -16.66 -7.27
C ALA A 10 -5.91 -16.03 -7.28
N CYS A 11 -5.23 -16.04 -8.44
CA CYS A 11 -4.06 -15.22 -8.67
C CYS A 11 -4.53 -13.95 -9.40
N GLN A 12 -4.64 -12.83 -8.68
CA GLN A 12 -5.10 -11.56 -9.26
C GLN A 12 -3.90 -10.84 -9.90
N GLY A 13 -3.92 -10.75 -11.23
CA GLY A 13 -2.91 -10.05 -12.02
C GLY A 13 -3.18 -8.53 -12.13
N ILE A 14 -2.28 -7.83 -12.82
CA ILE A 14 -2.46 -6.42 -13.17
C ILE A 14 -3.68 -6.31 -14.11
N PRO A 15 -4.64 -5.40 -13.86
CA PRO A 15 -5.79 -5.21 -14.75
C PRO A 15 -5.38 -4.86 -16.18
N GLU A 16 -6.22 -5.23 -17.15
CA GLU A 16 -6.02 -4.83 -18.54
C GLU A 16 -5.93 -3.29 -18.63
N ASN A 17 -4.98 -2.80 -19.43
CA ASN A 17 -4.72 -1.38 -19.67
C ASN A 17 -4.11 -0.59 -18.50
N VAL A 18 -3.57 -1.24 -17.46
CA VAL A 18 -2.74 -0.58 -16.44
C VAL A 18 -1.25 -0.76 -16.81
N THR A 19 -0.52 0.34 -16.95
CA THR A 19 0.93 0.33 -17.19
C THR A 19 1.68 0.61 -15.90
N VAL A 20 2.62 -0.26 -15.54
CA VAL A 20 3.50 -0.08 -14.37
C VAL A 20 4.75 0.70 -14.79
N VAL A 21 5.17 1.65 -13.96
CA VAL A 21 6.43 2.36 -14.16
C VAL A 21 7.58 1.41 -13.83
N ASN A 22 8.44 1.15 -14.82
CA ASN A 22 9.62 0.30 -14.65
C ASN A 22 10.83 1.12 -14.16
N GLY A 23 11.76 0.46 -13.46
CA GLY A 23 13.04 1.07 -13.08
C GLY A 23 12.95 2.18 -12.03
N VAL A 24 11.94 2.12 -11.16
CA VAL A 24 11.81 3.06 -10.03
C VAL A 24 12.96 2.84 -9.05
N ASP A 25 13.73 3.89 -8.76
CA ASP A 25 14.72 3.85 -7.69
C ASP A 25 14.00 3.92 -6.32
N ALA A 26 14.01 2.78 -5.62
CA ALA A 26 13.38 2.66 -4.32
C ALA A 26 13.85 3.70 -3.31
N ASN A 27 15.12 4.15 -3.37
CA ASN A 27 15.65 5.13 -2.42
C ASN A 27 15.07 6.53 -2.67
N GLN A 28 14.79 6.87 -3.94
CA GLN A 28 14.15 8.13 -4.31
C GLN A 28 12.65 8.15 -3.99
N TYR A 29 12.05 6.97 -3.78
CA TYR A 29 10.64 6.85 -3.39
C TYR A 29 10.40 7.00 -1.88
N LEU A 30 11.47 6.93 -1.07
CA LEU A 30 11.39 7.07 0.38
C LEU A 30 10.95 8.48 0.81
N GLY A 31 10.44 8.57 2.03
CA GLY A 31 9.94 9.82 2.60
C GLY A 31 8.43 9.90 2.60
N THR A 32 7.90 11.12 2.72
CA THR A 32 6.48 11.35 2.94
C THR A 32 5.78 11.77 1.66
N TRP A 33 4.71 11.06 1.34
CA TRP A 33 3.77 11.40 0.28
C TRP A 33 2.48 11.92 0.89
N TYR A 34 1.93 12.98 0.30
CA TYR A 34 0.63 13.54 0.67
C TYR A 34 -0.44 13.00 -0.27
N GLU A 35 -1.53 12.51 0.30
CA GLU A 35 -2.68 12.10 -0.50
C GLU A 35 -3.42 13.33 -1.00
N ILE A 36 -3.37 13.56 -2.31
CA ILE A 36 -4.04 14.70 -2.95
C ILE A 36 -5.49 14.37 -3.32
N ALA A 37 -5.74 13.11 -3.71
CA ALA A 37 -7.06 12.59 -4.04
C ALA A 37 -7.08 11.06 -3.91
N ARG A 38 -8.26 10.50 -3.63
CA ARG A 38 -8.50 9.05 -3.56
C ARG A 38 -9.88 8.70 -4.11
N LEU A 39 -10.06 7.43 -4.48
CA LEU A 39 -11.39 6.86 -4.65
C LEU A 39 -12.00 6.61 -3.27
N ASP A 40 -13.31 6.86 -3.11
CA ASP A 40 -13.96 6.70 -1.81
C ASP A 40 -13.99 5.22 -1.41
N HIS A 41 -13.20 4.88 -0.40
CA HIS A 41 -13.18 3.58 0.24
C HIS A 41 -13.63 3.71 1.69
N SER A 42 -14.45 2.75 2.15
CA SER A 42 -15.09 2.81 3.46
C SER A 42 -14.11 2.91 4.64
N PHE A 43 -12.89 2.41 4.50
CA PHE A 43 -11.89 2.39 5.57
C PHE A 43 -11.16 3.74 5.78
N GLU A 44 -11.24 4.68 4.82
CA GLU A 44 -10.57 5.98 4.90
C GLU A 44 -11.56 7.14 5.11
N ARG A 45 -12.85 6.82 5.18
CA ARG A 45 -13.90 7.84 5.28
C ARG A 45 -13.73 8.66 6.57
N GLY A 46 -13.75 9.98 6.41
CA GLY A 46 -13.57 10.94 7.51
C GLY A 46 -12.11 11.18 7.94
N LEU A 47 -11.13 10.59 7.24
CA LEU A 47 -9.72 10.93 7.42
C LEU A 47 -9.31 12.09 6.50
N GLU A 48 -8.68 13.10 7.09
CA GLU A 48 -8.08 14.26 6.45
C GLU A 48 -6.56 14.27 6.64
N GLN A 49 -5.85 15.12 5.89
CA GLN A 49 -4.39 15.30 6.01
C GLN A 49 -3.63 13.96 5.92
N VAL A 50 -4.07 13.10 4.99
CA VAL A 50 -3.56 11.75 4.86
C VAL A 50 -2.16 11.77 4.25
N THR A 51 -1.26 11.01 4.86
CA THR A 51 0.12 10.83 4.41
C THR A 51 0.53 9.38 4.41
N ALA A 52 1.39 9.00 3.48
CA ALA A 52 2.12 7.73 3.48
C ALA A 52 3.62 8.00 3.65
N ASN A 53 4.24 7.48 4.71
CA ASN A 53 5.67 7.57 4.92
C ASN A 53 6.36 6.24 4.63
N TYR A 54 7.31 6.25 3.69
CA TYR A 54 8.08 5.09 3.26
C TYR A 54 9.49 5.16 3.87
N SER A 55 9.89 4.09 4.55
CA SER A 55 11.22 3.97 5.17
C SER A 55 11.79 2.56 4.95
N LYS A 56 13.11 2.46 4.90
CA LYS A 56 13.80 1.19 4.66
C LYS A 56 14.06 0.46 5.97
N ASN A 57 13.71 -0.82 6.02
CA ASN A 57 14.05 -1.71 7.12
C ASN A 57 15.45 -2.32 6.93
N ALA A 58 16.04 -2.81 8.02
CA ALA A 58 17.36 -3.47 8.00
C ALA A 58 17.38 -4.75 7.14
N ASP A 59 16.23 -5.43 7.01
CA ASP A 59 16.07 -6.64 6.18
C ASP A 59 15.87 -6.34 4.68
N GLY A 60 15.96 -5.06 4.28
CA GLY A 60 15.79 -4.62 2.90
C GLY A 60 14.33 -4.45 2.44
N SER A 61 13.35 -4.73 3.29
CA SER A 61 11.95 -4.40 3.04
C SER A 61 11.68 -2.91 3.23
N THR A 62 10.53 -2.43 2.72
CA THR A 62 10.06 -1.06 2.96
C THR A 62 8.91 -1.08 3.95
N LYS A 63 9.05 -0.33 5.05
CA LYS A 63 7.97 -0.02 5.99
C LYS A 63 7.16 1.16 5.45
N VAL A 64 5.84 1.07 5.57
CA VAL A 64 4.90 2.11 5.18
C VAL A 64 4.05 2.48 6.38
N ILE A 65 3.99 3.76 6.73
CA ILE A 65 3.05 4.29 7.72
C ILE A 65 2.04 5.18 7.00
N ASN A 66 0.79 4.74 6.95
CA ASN A 66 -0.33 5.57 6.54
C ASN A 66 -0.91 6.25 7.78
N ARG A 67 -1.08 7.56 7.71
CA ARG A 67 -1.57 8.38 8.83
C ARG A 67 -2.61 9.36 8.33
N GLY A 68 -3.71 9.50 9.05
CA GLY A 68 -4.75 10.47 8.76
C GLY A 68 -5.39 11.02 10.03
N PHE A 69 -5.86 12.26 9.98
CA PHE A 69 -6.58 12.89 11.08
C PHE A 69 -8.08 12.61 10.95
N ASN A 70 -8.68 12.00 11.97
CA ASN A 70 -10.12 11.80 12.02
C ASN A 70 -10.78 13.03 12.63
N ALA A 71 -11.50 13.80 11.82
CA ALA A 71 -12.12 15.06 12.23
C ALA A 71 -13.24 14.87 13.27
N GLU A 72 -13.96 13.75 13.26
CA GLU A 72 -15.03 13.48 14.23
C GLU A 72 -14.47 13.15 15.61
N LYS A 73 -13.42 12.33 15.66
CA LYS A 73 -12.77 11.88 16.90
C LYS A 73 -11.69 12.84 17.41
N GLN A 74 -11.34 13.85 16.61
CA GLN A 74 -10.25 14.79 16.89
C GLN A 74 -8.94 14.07 17.23
N ALA A 75 -8.63 13.00 16.49
CA ALA A 75 -7.52 12.12 16.79
C ALA A 75 -6.83 11.62 15.52
N TRP A 76 -5.53 11.35 15.63
CA TRP A 76 -4.77 10.71 14.56
C TRP A 76 -5.03 9.21 14.53
N SER A 77 -5.16 8.67 13.33
CA SER A 77 -5.25 7.24 13.05
C SER A 77 -4.08 6.84 12.16
N GLU A 78 -3.47 5.69 12.48
CA GLU A 78 -2.30 5.19 11.77
C GLU A 78 -2.46 3.70 11.46
N ALA A 79 -1.92 3.30 10.31
CA ALA A 79 -1.79 1.90 9.89
C ALA A 79 -0.36 1.65 9.40
N GLU A 80 0.23 0.55 9.86
CA GLU A 80 1.56 0.11 9.45
C GLU A 80 1.46 -1.03 8.43
N GLY A 81 2.26 -0.93 7.36
CA GLY A 81 2.43 -1.95 6.35
C GLY A 81 3.91 -2.27 6.11
N LYS A 82 4.14 -3.45 5.54
CA LYS A 82 5.46 -3.92 5.09
C LYS A 82 5.37 -4.37 3.63
N VAL A 83 6.23 -3.82 2.80
CA VAL A 83 6.37 -4.17 1.39
C VAL A 83 7.69 -4.90 1.20
N ASN A 84 7.62 -6.14 0.74
CA ASN A 84 8.81 -6.88 0.32
C ASN A 84 9.26 -6.35 -1.05
N SER A 85 10.57 -6.25 -1.23
CA SER A 85 11.28 -5.54 -2.30
C SER A 85 10.80 -5.89 -3.71
N ALA A 86 10.13 -7.02 -3.91
CA ALA A 86 9.59 -7.48 -5.19
C ALA A 86 8.66 -6.49 -5.91
N ILE A 87 7.98 -5.57 -5.22
CA ILE A 87 7.08 -4.59 -5.88
C ILE A 87 7.81 -3.32 -6.35
N ILE A 88 8.92 -2.95 -5.70
CA ILE A 88 9.72 -1.77 -6.09
C ILE A 88 10.93 -2.19 -6.93
N SER A 89 11.27 -3.48 -6.95
CA SER A 89 12.37 -4.07 -7.74
C SER A 89 11.87 -4.97 -8.87
N LEU A 90 10.75 -4.66 -9.52
CA LEU A 90 10.50 -5.28 -10.83
C LEU A 90 11.58 -4.79 -11.79
N ASN A 91 12.51 -5.71 -12.06
CA ASN A 91 13.73 -5.66 -12.86
C ASN A 91 15.01 -5.27 -12.12
N GLY A 92 15.55 -6.23 -11.37
CA GLY A 92 16.94 -6.65 -11.55
C GLY A 92 16.96 -7.97 -12.34
#